data_AF-A0A1I6P3M6-F1
#
_entry.id   AF-A0A1I6P3M6-F1
#
_cell.length_a   1.000
_cell.length_b   1.000
_cell.length_c   1.000
_cell.angle_alpha   90.00
_cell.angle_beta   90.00
_cell.angle_gamma   90.00
#
_symmetry.space_group_name_H-M   'P 1'
#
loop_
_entity.id
_entity.type
_entity.pdbx_description
1 polymer ?
#
loop_
_entity_poly.entity_id
_entity_poly.type
_entity_poly.pdbx_seq_one_letter_code
_entity_poly.pdbx_strand_id
1 'polypeptide(L)'
;MARNITTIDFAFDTPRYYTSLKRLSQKPLRRIALGIAGVGESVADGLIRQIFGQTIGAAWNQHTLAQRGITLPANCFPYPTALVNYDPTLNNIATAVFGAMQPIITEMGNQLVFVTAQCEDVRVTRFS
;
A
#
# COMPACT_ATOMS: atom_id res chain seq x y z
N MET A 1 5.86 15.27 25.95
CA MET A 1 5.86 13.79 26.00
C MET A 1 5.89 13.28 24.57
N ALA A 2 6.91 12.52 24.18
CA ALA A 2 6.93 11.87 22.87
C ALA A 2 5.82 10.80 22.86
N ARG A 3 4.86 10.91 21.94
CA ARG A 3 3.88 9.84 21.72
C ARG A 3 4.63 8.67 21.08
N ASN A 4 4.54 7.47 21.68
CA ASN A 4 5.08 6.27 21.05
C ASN A 4 4.36 6.02 19.73
N ILE A 5 5.13 5.80 18.66
CA ILE A 5 4.61 5.48 17.32
C ILE A 5 4.80 3.98 17.11
N THR A 6 3.69 3.27 16.95
CA THR A 6 3.66 1.85 16.57
C THR A 6 3.61 1.76 15.06
N THR A 7 4.45 0.89 14.49
CA THR A 7 4.44 0.61 13.04
C THR A 7 3.72 -0.71 12.76
N ILE A 8 2.74 -0.68 11.87
CA ILE A 8 2.00 -1.87 11.42
C ILE A 8 2.35 -2.14 9.96
N ASP A 9 2.86 -3.34 9.70
CA ASP A 9 3.35 -3.75 8.40
C ASP A 9 2.41 -4.69 7.65
N PHE A 10 2.21 -4.39 6.38
CA PHE A 10 1.39 -5.14 5.43
C PHE A 10 2.26 -5.59 4.27
N ALA A 11 2.41 -6.91 4.13
CA ALA A 11 3.04 -7.50 2.96
C ALA A 11 2.01 -7.64 1.82
N PHE A 12 2.48 -7.40 0.61
CA PHE A 12 1.69 -7.53 -0.61
C PHE A 12 2.39 -8.46 -1.57
N ASP A 13 1.60 -9.34 -2.19
CA ASP A 13 1.98 -10.11 -3.37
C ASP A 13 1.30 -9.45 -4.59
N THR A 14 1.49 -8.13 -4.73
CA THR A 14 0.87 -7.32 -5.78
C THR A 14 1.80 -7.24 -7.00
N PRO A 15 1.40 -7.78 -8.15
CA PRO A 15 2.20 -7.79 -9.36
C PRO A 15 2.15 -6.44 -10.06
N ARG A 16 3.27 -5.70 -10.03
CA ARG A 16 3.50 -4.45 -10.79
C ARG A 16 2.45 -3.35 -10.56
N TYR A 17 2.78 -2.13 -10.98
CA TYR A 17 1.82 -1.02 -11.03
C TYR A 17 2.14 -0.15 -12.23
N TYR A 18 1.10 0.36 -12.89
CA TYR A 18 1.20 1.09 -14.14
C TYR A 18 0.92 2.57 -13.94
N THR A 19 1.98 3.37 -14.06
CA THR A 19 1.90 4.81 -13.84
C THR A 19 1.40 5.57 -15.07
N SER A 20 0.92 6.81 -14.86
CA SER A 20 0.51 7.74 -15.92
C SER A 20 1.62 8.03 -16.94
N LEU A 21 2.88 7.86 -16.55
CA LEU A 21 4.06 7.93 -17.42
C LEU A 21 4.16 6.76 -18.42
N LYS A 22 3.12 5.92 -18.53
CA LYS A 22 3.08 4.70 -19.35
C LYS A 22 4.20 3.71 -19.04
N ARG A 23 4.81 3.84 -17.85
CA ARG A 23 5.84 2.92 -17.37
C ARG A 23 5.17 1.93 -16.46
N LEU A 24 5.18 0.66 -16.87
CA LEU A 24 4.94 -0.45 -15.98
C LEU A 24 6.13 -0.51 -15.02
N SER A 25 5.91 -0.18 -13.75
CA SER A 25 6.92 -0.48 -12.74
C SER A 25 7.10 -1.99 -12.72
N GLN A 26 8.25 -2.47 -13.17
CA GLN A 26 8.57 -3.88 -13.11
C GLN A 26 8.74 -4.37 -11.68
N LYS A 27 8.96 -3.45 -10.72
CA LYS A 27 9.10 -3.75 -9.30
C LYS A 27 7.70 -3.84 -8.66
N PRO A 28 7.27 -5.02 -8.19
CA PRO A 28 5.98 -5.17 -7.51
C PRO A 28 5.91 -4.35 -6.23
N LEU A 29 4.71 -3.89 -5.86
CA LEU A 29 4.46 -3.32 -4.55
C LEU A 29 4.61 -4.45 -3.53
N ARG A 30 5.51 -4.29 -2.56
CA ARG A 30 5.87 -5.36 -1.61
C ARG A 30 5.38 -5.09 -0.20
N ARG A 31 5.40 -3.82 0.22
CA ARG A 31 5.08 -3.47 1.60
C ARG A 31 4.37 -2.13 1.68
N ILE A 32 3.37 -2.07 2.56
CA ILE A 32 2.84 -0.81 3.10
C ILE A 32 3.01 -0.84 4.61
N ALA A 33 3.49 0.26 5.17
CA ALA A 33 3.61 0.42 6.63
C ALA A 33 2.78 1.61 7.08
N LEU A 34 2.04 1.44 8.18
CA LEU A 34 1.28 2.50 8.85
C LEU A 34 1.98 2.86 10.16
N GLY A 35 2.34 4.12 10.34
CA GLY A 35 2.85 4.63 11.61
C GLY A 35 1.74 5.29 12.41
N ILE A 36 1.42 4.75 13.59
CA ILE A 36 0.26 5.16 14.36
C ILE A 36 0.69 5.56 15.77
N ALA A 37 0.32 6.76 16.20
CA ALA A 37 0.52 7.26 17.55
C ALA A 37 -0.71 6.99 18.42
N GLY A 38 -0.47 6.68 19.70
CA GLY A 38 -1.53 6.47 20.70
C GLY A 38 -2.02 5.03 20.83
N VAL A 39 -1.48 4.09 20.05
CA VAL A 39 -1.88 2.68 20.10
C VAL A 39 -1.44 2.05 21.41
N GLY A 40 -2.39 1.89 22.32
CA GLY A 40 -2.28 1.01 23.49
C GLY A 40 -2.83 -0.38 23.15
N GLU A 41 -2.00 -1.40 23.34
CA GLU A 41 -2.31 -2.84 23.30
C GLU A 41 -2.73 -3.48 21.95
N SER A 42 -2.43 -4.77 21.83
CA SER A 42 -2.45 -5.62 20.63
C SER A 42 -3.80 -5.71 19.89
N VAL A 43 -4.90 -5.34 20.55
CA VAL A 43 -6.25 -5.43 19.99
C VAL A 43 -6.47 -4.45 18.84
N ALA A 44 -5.91 -3.24 18.95
CA ALA A 44 -6.00 -2.23 17.89
C ALA A 44 -5.21 -2.65 16.64
N ASP A 45 -4.03 -3.26 16.81
CA ASP A 45 -3.24 -3.81 15.69
C ASP A 45 -4.02 -4.88 14.93
N GLY A 46 -4.62 -5.83 15.65
CA GLY A 46 -5.44 -6.90 15.04
C GLY A 46 -6.60 -6.36 14.20
N LEU A 47 -7.34 -5.38 14.73
CA LEU A 47 -8.47 -4.78 14.01
C LEU A 47 -8.03 -3.99 12.78
N ILE A 48 -6.95 -3.19 12.91
CA ILE A 48 -6.39 -2.43 11.79
C ILE A 48 -5.93 -3.39 10.69
N ARG A 49 -5.29 -4.51 11.07
CA ARG A 49 -4.87 -5.54 10.13
C ARG A 49 -6.04 -6.18 9.41
N GLN A 50 -7.11 -6.51 10.13
CA GLN A 50 -8.31 -7.09 9.56
C GLN A 50 -9.00 -6.13 8.57
N ILE A 51 -9.22 -4.87 8.97
CA ILE A 51 -9.89 -3.87 8.13
C ILE A 51 -9.06 -3.62 6.87
N PHE A 52 -7.75 -3.45 7.01
CA PHE A 52 -6.86 -3.27 5.87
C PHE A 52 -6.91 -4.49 4.93
N GLY A 53 -6.84 -5.70 5.48
CA GLY A 53 -6.91 -6.95 4.71
C GLY A 53 -8.22 -7.11 3.95
N GLN A 54 -9.35 -6.74 4.55
CA GLN A 54 -10.68 -6.83 3.93
C GLN A 54 -10.97 -5.73 2.90
N THR A 55 -10.20 -4.63 2.92
CA THR A 55 -10.39 -3.48 2.04
C THR A 55 -9.27 -3.41 0.99
N ILE A 56 -8.19 -2.72 1.32
CA ILE A 56 -7.04 -2.45 0.45
C ILE A 56 -6.33 -3.76 0.10
N GLY A 57 -6.11 -4.63 1.09
CA GLY A 57 -5.46 -5.93 0.90
C GLY A 57 -6.19 -6.79 -0.13
N ALA A 58 -7.50 -7.01 0.06
CA ALA A 58 -8.32 -7.81 -0.86
C ALA A 58 -8.37 -7.21 -2.28
N ALA A 59 -8.44 -5.89 -2.41
CA ALA A 59 -8.52 -5.23 -3.70
C ALA A 59 -7.19 -5.20 -4.46
N TRP A 60 -6.05 -5.17 -3.76
CA TRP A 60 -4.75 -4.93 -4.38
C TRP A 60 -3.85 -6.17 -4.39
N ASN A 61 -4.03 -7.12 -3.49
CA ASN A 61 -3.21 -8.33 -3.47
C ASN A 61 -3.45 -9.15 -4.74
N GLN A 62 -2.39 -9.62 -5.39
CA GLN A 62 -2.46 -10.34 -6.68
C GLN A 62 -3.15 -9.57 -7.82
N HIS A 63 -3.25 -8.24 -7.72
CA HIS A 63 -3.80 -7.39 -8.78
C HIS A 63 -2.75 -6.40 -9.33
N THR A 64 -2.77 -6.12 -10.62
CA THR A 64 -1.99 -5.01 -11.18
C THR A 64 -2.71 -3.70 -10.90
N LEU A 65 -2.07 -2.76 -10.18
CA LEU A 65 -2.64 -1.43 -9.97
C LEU A 65 -2.49 -0.57 -11.23
N ALA A 66 -3.58 0.02 -11.71
CA ALA A 66 -3.57 0.88 -12.88
C ALA A 66 -4.53 2.07 -12.73
N GLN A 67 -4.17 3.21 -13.30
CA GLN A 67 -5.07 4.36 -13.35
C GLN A 67 -6.26 4.11 -14.29
N ARG A 68 -7.46 4.47 -13.85
CA ARG A 68 -8.68 4.44 -14.66
C ARG A 68 -8.53 5.33 -15.90
N GLY A 69 -8.97 4.81 -17.05
CA GLY A 69 -8.91 5.54 -18.33
C GLY A 69 -7.59 5.40 -19.09
N ILE A 70 -6.61 4.66 -18.55
CA ILE A 70 -5.36 4.36 -19.26
C ILE A 70 -5.48 3.03 -20.01
N THR A 71 -5.05 3.04 -21.28
CA THR A 71 -4.89 1.81 -22.07
C THR A 71 -3.73 0.99 -21.52
N LEU A 72 -4.02 -0.22 -21.05
CA LEU A 72 -3.00 -1.15 -20.56
C LEU A 72 -2.37 -1.91 -21.72
N PRO A 73 -1.04 -2.07 -21.71
CA PRO A 73 -0.39 -2.89 -22.72
C PRO A 73 -0.75 -4.37 -22.51
N ALA A 74 -0.82 -5.13 -23.61
CA ALA A 74 -1.24 -6.53 -23.64
C ALA A 74 -0.33 -7.49 -22.83
N ASN A 75 0.77 -7.00 -22.27
CA ASN A 75 1.71 -7.74 -21.43
C ASN A 75 1.59 -7.42 -19.92
N CYS A 76 0.59 -6.63 -19.52
CA CYS A 76 0.22 -6.46 -18.10
C CYS A 76 -0.45 -7.71 -17.50
N PHE A 77 -0.82 -8.69 -18.33
CA PHE A 77 -1.44 -9.95 -17.92
C PHE A 77 -0.33 -10.96 -17.57
N PRO A 78 -0.31 -11.44 -16.31
CA PRO A 78 -1.20 -12.56 -16.01
C PRO A 78 -2.22 -12.29 -14.90
N TYR A 79 -2.24 -11.09 -14.31
CA TYR A 79 -3.06 -10.80 -13.13
C TYR A 79 -4.24 -9.87 -13.44
N PRO A 80 -5.35 -10.00 -12.70
CA PRO A 80 -6.47 -9.06 -12.78
C PRO A 80 -6.00 -7.64 -12.48
N THR A 81 -6.65 -6.65 -13.09
CA THR A 81 -6.31 -5.24 -12.89
C THR A 81 -7.22 -4.62 -11.84
N ALA A 82 -6.63 -3.95 -10.85
CA ALA A 82 -7.34 -3.08 -9.93
C ALA A 82 -7.21 -1.62 -10.41
N LEU A 83 -8.33 -1.05 -10.83
CA LEU A 83 -8.38 0.31 -11.37
C LEU A 83 -8.54 1.34 -10.25
N VAL A 84 -7.58 2.25 -10.14
CA VAL A 84 -7.57 3.36 -9.18
C VAL A 84 -7.82 4.69 -9.89
N ASN A 85 -8.38 5.67 -9.17
CA ASN A 85 -8.68 7.00 -9.73
C ASN A 85 -7.49 7.96 -9.65
N TYR A 86 -6.28 7.45 -9.42
CA TYR A 86 -5.04 8.20 -9.28
C TYR A 86 -3.92 7.49 -10.05
N ASP A 87 -2.83 8.20 -10.32
CA ASP A 87 -1.61 7.60 -10.89
C ASP A 87 -0.91 6.76 -9.80
N PRO A 88 -0.77 5.41 -9.93
CA PRO A 88 -0.29 4.53 -8.87
C PRO A 88 1.24 4.60 -8.67
N THR A 89 1.80 5.78 -8.48
CA THR A 89 3.16 5.96 -7.95
C THR A 89 3.21 5.56 -6.47
N LEU A 90 4.39 5.19 -5.94
CA LEU A 90 4.52 4.81 -4.51
C LEU A 90 3.99 5.91 -3.57
N ASN A 91 4.26 7.17 -3.89
CA ASN A 91 3.77 8.31 -3.11
C ASN A 91 2.24 8.39 -3.16
N ASN A 92 1.63 8.26 -4.34
CA ASN A 92 0.17 8.33 -4.47
C ASN A 92 -0.53 7.11 -3.85
N ILE A 93 0.09 5.92 -3.93
CA ILE A 93 -0.37 4.72 -3.23
C ILE A 93 -0.38 4.99 -1.72
N ALA A 94 0.73 5.50 -1.15
CA ALA A 94 0.82 5.83 0.26
C ALA A 94 -0.22 6.89 0.67
N THR A 95 -0.41 7.94 -0.13
CA THR A 95 -1.43 8.97 0.10
C THR A 95 -2.84 8.40 0.07
N ALA A 96 -3.15 7.51 -0.88
CA ALA A 96 -4.45 6.87 -0.99
C ALA A 96 -4.74 5.98 0.23
N VAL A 97 -3.76 5.20 0.67
CA VAL A 97 -3.88 4.40 1.90
C VAL A 97 -4.03 5.29 3.13
N PHE A 98 -3.28 6.39 3.22
CA PHE A 98 -3.41 7.34 4.31
C PHE A 98 -4.84 7.88 4.39
N GLY A 99 -5.40 8.34 3.26
CA GLY A 99 -6.78 8.85 3.22
C GLY A 99 -7.83 7.79 3.58
N ALA A 100 -7.62 6.54 3.19
CA ALA A 100 -8.53 5.45 3.52
C ALA A 100 -8.46 5.04 4.99
N MET A 101 -7.26 4.97 5.58
CA MET A 101 -7.04 4.47 6.94
C MET A 101 -7.17 5.55 8.03
N GLN A 102 -6.93 6.81 7.71
CA GLN A 102 -7.04 7.93 8.66
C GLN A 102 -8.38 7.96 9.41
N PRO A 103 -9.57 7.92 8.75
CA PRO A 103 -10.84 7.98 9.47
C PRO A 103 -11.01 6.80 10.42
N ILE A 104 -10.70 5.58 9.97
CA ILE A 104 -10.77 4.35 10.78
C ILE A 104 -9.89 4.47 12.03
N ILE A 105 -8.64 4.89 11.86
CA ILE A 105 -7.69 5.02 12.96
C ILE A 105 -8.12 6.12 13.94
N THR A 106 -8.71 7.21 13.43
CA THR A 106 -9.23 8.32 14.25
C THR A 106 -10.44 7.88 15.08
N GLU A 107 -11.36 7.10 14.49
CA GLU A 107 -12.52 6.53 15.20
C GLU A 107 -12.10 5.59 16.34
N MET A 108 -10.96 4.93 16.20
CA MET A 108 -10.36 4.10 17.25
C MET A 108 -9.63 4.93 18.34
N GLY A 109 -9.69 6.26 18.29
CA GLY A 109 -9.03 7.16 19.25
C GLY A 109 -7.51 7.28 19.04
N ASN A 110 -6.99 6.83 17.89
CA ASN A 110 -5.58 6.85 17.54
C ASN A 110 -5.28 7.93 16.49
N GLN A 111 -3.99 8.17 16.24
CA GLN A 111 -3.56 9.10 15.21
C GLN A 111 -2.67 8.40 14.19
N LEU A 112 -3.09 8.33 12.93
CA LEU A 112 -2.21 7.94 11.83
C LEU A 112 -1.21 9.09 11.57
N VAL A 113 0.08 8.79 11.69
CA VAL A 113 1.17 9.76 11.58
C VAL A 113 1.78 9.71 10.19
N PHE A 114 2.01 8.50 9.67
CA PHE A 114 2.60 8.32 8.35
C PHE A 114 2.12 7.03 7.69
N VAL A 115 2.22 7.00 6.36
CA VAL A 115 2.12 5.78 5.55
C VAL A 115 3.31 5.73 4.60
N THR A 116 3.94 4.57 4.48
CA THR A 116 5.01 4.33 3.50
C THR A 116 4.64 3.18 2.60
N ALA A 117 4.87 3.32 1.28
CA ALA A 117 4.76 2.25 0.30
C ALA A 117 6.15 1.91 -0.26
N GLN A 118 6.46 0.62 -0.35
CA GLN A 118 7.75 0.12 -0.83
C GLN A 118 7.55 -0.90 -1.93
N CYS A 119 8.33 -0.78 -3.00
CA CYS A 119 8.43 -1.79 -4.04
C CYS A 119 9.54 -2.80 -3.71
N GLU A 120 9.51 -3.97 -4.36
CA GLU A 120 10.60 -4.93 -4.28
C GLU A 120 11.88 -4.31 -4.84
N ASP A 121 12.88 -4.08 -3.98
CA ASP A 121 14.21 -3.77 -4.46
C ASP A 121 14.78 -4.99 -5.18
N VAL A 122 15.00 -4.83 -6.50
CA VAL A 122 15.89 -5.69 -7.27
C VAL A 122 17.18 -5.75 -6.47
N ARG A 123 17.53 -6.97 -6.03
CA ARG A 123 18.72 -7.27 -5.21
C ARG A 123 19.88 -6.35 -5.61
N VAL A 124 20.52 -5.76 -4.61
CA VAL A 124 21.92 -5.36 -4.74
C VAL A 124 22.67 -6.58 -5.24
N THR A 125 22.97 -6.63 -6.54
CA THR A 125 23.93 -7.58 -7.08
C THR A 125 25.27 -7.17 -6.51
N ARG A 126 25.64 -7.71 -5.34
CA ARG A 126 27.02 -7.63 -4.87
C ARG A 126 27.81 -8.54 -5.78
N PHE A 127 28.64 -7.94 -6.63
CA PHE A 127 29.78 -8.64 -7.19
C PHE A 127 30.78 -8.78 -6.05
N SER A 128 30.98 -10.02 -5.58
CA SER A 128 32.12 -10.41 -4.75
C SER A 128 33.36 -10.52 -5.61
#